data_AF-A0A957UVS9-F1
#
_entry.id   AF-A0A957UVS9-F1
#
_cell.length_a   1.000
_cell.length_b   1.000
_cell.length_c   1.000
_cell.angle_alpha   90.00
_cell.angle_beta   90.00
_cell.angle_gamma   90.00
#
_symmetry.space_group_name_H-M   'P 1'
#
loop_
_entity.id
_entity.type
_entity.pdbx_description
1 polymer ?
#
loop_
_entity_poly.entity_id
_entity_poly.type
_entity_poly.pdbx_seq_one_letter_code
_entity_poly.pdbx_strand_id
1 'polypeptide(L)'
;MSNDTVLDDSTGARIRLARKKKGYSQVKVAALLQEIGVSIVPSYLSQMESGDKLPGLEVFIGLVRVLDTSADYLLMLSDSPCLQAAGTKPTTPQFSDEALEVALVVNDLSPDARELCLSMFRPVAEYDQRQKQVIKSLARMIPQENE
;
A
#
# COMPACT_ATOMS: atom_id res chain seq x y z
N MET A 1 33.70 -12.34 23.50
CA MET A 1 32.42 -11.93 24.13
C MET A 1 31.90 -10.75 23.32
N SER A 2 31.11 -11.02 22.29
CA SER A 2 30.45 -9.97 21.50
C SER A 2 28.96 -10.17 21.70
N ASN A 3 28.42 -9.51 22.73
CA ASN A 3 26.97 -9.41 22.92
C ASN A 3 26.42 -8.31 22.00
N ASP A 4 25.16 -8.52 21.62
CA ASP A 4 24.22 -7.55 21.05
C ASP A 4 24.33 -7.26 19.56
N THR A 5 23.72 -8.14 18.77
CA THR A 5 22.96 -7.68 17.59
C THR A 5 21.71 -8.52 17.40
N VAL A 6 20.98 -8.79 18.50
CA VAL A 6 19.53 -8.92 18.36
C VAL A 6 19.06 -7.49 18.12
N LEU A 7 18.88 -7.14 16.85
CA LEU A 7 18.13 -5.94 16.50
C LEU A 7 16.76 -6.13 17.14
N ASP A 8 16.50 -5.39 18.22
CA ASP A 8 15.18 -5.28 18.82
C ASP A 8 14.28 -4.71 17.73
N ASP A 9 13.63 -5.62 17.00
CA ASP A 9 12.73 -5.27 15.93
C ASP A 9 11.39 -4.93 16.60
N SER A 10 11.21 -3.65 16.88
CA SER A 10 10.05 -3.09 17.56
C SER A 10 9.57 -1.83 16.84
N THR A 11 8.32 -1.42 17.07
CA THR A 11 7.80 -0.14 16.55
C THR A 11 8.69 1.03 16.95
N GLY A 12 9.17 1.06 18.19
CA GLY A 12 10.10 2.08 18.67
C GLY A 12 11.41 2.11 17.88
N ALA A 13 11.98 0.94 17.61
CA ALA A 13 13.18 0.81 16.79
C ALA A 13 12.93 1.26 15.33
N ARG A 14 11.79 0.91 14.72
CA ARG A 14 11.40 1.33 13.36
C ARG A 14 11.22 2.85 13.27
N ILE A 15 10.59 3.49 14.26
CA ILE A 15 10.50 4.97 14.37
C ILE A 15 11.90 5.59 14.42
N ARG A 16 12.78 5.07 15.29
CA ARG A 16 14.15 5.57 15.46
C ARG A 16 14.96 5.45 14.17
N LEU A 17 14.84 4.32 13.47
CA LEU A 17 15.51 4.07 12.20
C LEU A 17 15.02 5.03 11.11
N ALA A 18 13.71 5.19 10.93
CA ALA A 18 13.11 6.11 9.97
C ALA A 18 13.55 7.56 10.23
N ARG A 19 13.53 8.01 11.50
CA ARG A 19 14.01 9.34 11.89
C ARG A 19 15.48 9.54 11.56
N LYS A 20 16.35 8.59 11.93
CA LYS A 20 17.79 8.67 11.65
C LYS A 20 18.07 8.69 10.15
N LYS A 21 17.33 7.92 9.34
CA LYS A 21 17.46 7.90 7.88
C LYS A 21 17.18 9.27 7.24
N LYS A 22 16.26 10.06 7.80
CA LYS A 22 15.98 11.45 7.39
C LYS A 22 16.97 12.48 7.98
N GLY A 23 17.88 12.07 8.86
CA GLY A 23 18.82 12.97 9.54
C GLY A 23 18.14 13.90 10.54
N TYR A 24 16.99 13.53 11.08
CA TYR A 24 16.23 14.40 12.00
C TYR A 24 16.61 14.13 13.45
N SER A 25 16.74 15.20 14.25
CA SER A 25 16.76 15.09 15.71
C SER A 25 15.34 14.86 16.25
N GLN A 26 15.21 14.38 17.48
CA GLN A 26 13.89 14.24 18.12
C GLN A 26 13.19 15.61 18.26
N VAL A 27 13.97 16.67 18.55
CA VAL A 27 13.47 18.05 18.59
C VAL A 27 12.91 18.48 17.23
N LYS A 28 13.60 18.14 16.13
CA LYS A 28 13.13 18.44 14.78
C LYS A 28 11.82 17.72 14.44
N VAL A 29 11.69 16.44 14.80
CA VAL A 29 10.43 15.69 14.59
C VAL A 29 9.28 16.30 15.38
N ALA A 30 9.50 16.68 16.65
CA ALA A 30 8.49 17.34 17.47
C ALA A 30 8.03 18.68 16.85
N ALA A 31 8.96 19.47 16.31
CA ALA A 31 8.63 20.71 15.60
C ALA A 31 7.82 20.46 14.32
N LEU A 32 8.21 19.47 13.50
CA LEU A 32 7.48 19.11 12.27
C LEU A 32 6.08 18.56 12.56
N LEU A 33 5.91 17.81 13.67
CA LEU A 33 4.59 17.36 14.12
C LEU A 33 3.72 18.56 14.52
N GLN A 34 4.30 19.53 15.23
CA GLN A 34 3.60 20.76 15.62
C GLN A 34 3.11 21.55 14.39
N GLU A 35 3.88 21.60 13.30
CA GLU A 35 3.50 22.26 12.04
C GLU A 35 2.25 21.63 11.41
N ILE A 36 2.02 20.32 11.61
CA ILE A 36 0.82 19.61 11.13
C ILE A 36 -0.28 19.47 12.20
N GLY A 37 -0.17 20.24 13.29
CA GLY A 37 -1.19 20.31 14.35
C GLY A 37 -1.04 19.28 15.47
N VAL A 38 0.04 18.48 15.50
CA VAL A 38 0.28 17.43 16.50
C VAL A 38 1.35 17.87 17.48
N SER A 39 0.98 18.18 18.73
CA SER A 39 1.94 18.65 19.74
C SER A 39 2.49 17.50 20.57
N ILE A 40 3.81 17.31 20.55
CA ILE A 40 4.51 16.41 21.47
C ILE A 40 5.81 17.05 21.98
N VAL A 41 6.28 16.60 23.14
CA VAL A 41 7.60 16.96 23.65
C VAL A 41 8.67 15.94 23.19
N PRO A 42 9.94 16.34 22.96
CA PRO A 42 10.99 15.43 22.49
C PRO A 42 11.24 14.21 23.40
N SER A 43 11.05 14.37 24.72
CA SER A 43 11.17 13.28 25.69
C SER A 43 10.12 12.19 25.50
N TYR A 44 8.93 12.55 25.02
CA TYR A 44 7.88 11.58 24.70
C TYR A 44 8.28 10.73 23.48
N LEU A 45 8.84 11.35 22.44
CA LEU A 45 9.41 10.63 21.29
C LEU A 45 10.56 9.71 21.71
N SER A 46 11.42 10.15 22.64
CA SER A 46 12.49 9.29 23.17
C SER A 46 11.95 8.05 23.88
N GLN A 47 10.88 8.19 24.68
CA GLN A 47 10.22 7.05 25.33
C GLN A 47 9.60 6.09 24.30
N MET A 48 9.08 6.61 23.18
CA MET A 48 8.61 5.75 22.08
C MET A 48 9.73 4.98 21.41
N GLU A 49 10.85 5.64 21.12
CA GLU A 49 11.99 5.01 20.43
C GLU A 49 12.69 3.93 21.27
N SER A 50 12.56 4.00 22.59
CA SER A 50 13.04 2.99 23.53
C SER A 50 12.02 1.85 23.78
N GLY A 51 10.79 1.97 23.27
CA GLY A 51 9.72 0.99 23.50
C GLY A 51 8.94 1.18 24.81
N ASP A 52 9.29 2.17 25.63
CA ASP A 52 8.64 2.44 26.92
C ASP A 52 7.19 2.92 26.77
N LYS A 53 6.86 3.56 25.65
CA LYS A 53 5.52 4.07 25.35
C LYS A 53 5.14 3.92 23.90
N LEU A 54 3.88 3.53 23.65
CA LEU A 54 3.31 3.57 22.31
C LEU A 54 2.77 4.98 21.99
N PRO A 55 2.86 5.42 20.73
CA PRO A 55 2.19 6.63 20.28
C PRO A 55 0.67 6.44 20.27
N GLY A 56 -0.09 7.46 20.67
CA GLY A 56 -1.52 7.53 20.35
C GLY A 56 -1.74 7.63 18.83
N LEU A 57 -2.95 7.35 18.36
CA LEU A 57 -3.27 7.28 16.93
C LEU A 57 -2.91 8.57 16.17
N GLU A 58 -3.23 9.73 16.73
CA GLU A 58 -2.92 11.04 16.12
C GLU A 58 -1.41 11.24 15.94
N VAL A 59 -0.63 10.94 16.98
CA VAL A 59 0.84 11.01 16.94
C VAL A 59 1.41 9.99 15.95
N PHE A 60 0.85 8.78 15.91
CA PHE A 60 1.27 7.74 14.98
C PHE A 60 1.07 8.18 13.52
N ILE A 61 -0.10 8.70 13.16
CA ILE A 61 -0.38 9.24 11.82
C ILE A 61 0.58 10.40 11.51
N GLY A 62 0.82 11.28 12.48
CA GLY A 62 1.78 12.36 12.34
C GLY A 62 3.19 11.86 12.03
N LEU A 63 3.66 10.82 12.74
CA LEU A 63 4.98 10.21 12.53
C LEU A 63 5.10 9.60 11.13
N VAL A 64 4.09 8.87 10.66
CA VAL A 64 4.04 8.33 9.29
C VAL A 64 4.27 9.44 8.25
N ARG A 65 3.60 10.59 8.42
CA ARG A 65 3.71 11.75 7.52
C ARG A 65 5.06 12.45 7.62
N VAL A 66 5.49 12.80 8.83
CA VAL A 66 6.72 13.58 9.08
C VAL A 66 7.97 12.79 8.72
N LEU A 67 7.96 11.48 8.99
CA LEU A 67 9.08 10.60 8.66
C LEU A 67 9.01 10.10 7.22
N ASP A 68 7.91 10.37 6.51
CA ASP A 68 7.67 9.96 5.11
C ASP A 68 7.95 8.46 4.94
N THR A 69 7.23 7.68 5.76
CA THR A 69 7.35 6.23 5.90
C THR A 69 5.97 5.57 5.89
N SER A 70 5.89 4.25 5.80
CA SER A 70 4.61 3.52 5.81
C SER A 70 4.17 3.12 7.21
N ALA A 71 2.86 3.04 7.43
CA ALA A 71 2.30 2.48 8.67
C ALA A 71 2.75 1.02 8.84
N ASP A 72 2.73 0.24 7.75
CA ASP A 72 3.17 -1.16 7.73
C ASP A 72 4.61 -1.31 8.23
N TYR A 73 5.51 -0.39 7.87
CA TYR A 73 6.88 -0.41 8.37
C TYR A 73 6.97 -0.12 9.86
N LEU A 74 6.28 0.92 10.35
CA LEU A 74 6.29 1.26 11.77
C LEU A 74 5.59 0.20 12.63
N LEU A 75 4.60 -0.50 12.08
CA LEU A 75 3.88 -1.61 12.71
C LEU A 75 4.55 -2.97 12.48
N MET A 76 5.72 -3.01 11.83
CA MET A 76 6.46 -4.23 11.52
C MET A 76 5.70 -5.26 10.67
N LEU A 77 4.70 -4.80 9.92
CA LEU A 77 4.01 -5.59 8.91
C LEU A 77 4.80 -5.64 7.59
N SER A 78 5.83 -4.79 7.46
CA SER A 78 6.73 -4.74 6.31
C SER A 78 8.14 -4.31 6.70
N ASP A 79 9.15 -4.84 6.00
CA ASP A 79 10.54 -4.37 6.12
C ASP A 79 10.85 -3.14 5.28
N SER A 80 9.93 -2.72 4.41
CA SER A 80 10.14 -1.61 3.48
C SER A 80 9.71 -0.27 4.11
N PRO A 81 10.64 0.65 4.47
CA PRO A 81 10.32 1.92 5.13
C PRO A 81 9.71 2.96 4.21
N CYS A 82 9.81 2.78 2.89
CA CYS A 82 9.12 3.68 1.98
C CYS A 82 7.60 3.43 2.12
N LEU A 83 6.83 4.52 2.12
CA LEU A 83 5.55 4.46 1.45
C LEU A 83 5.88 3.92 0.07
N GLN A 84 5.54 2.65 -0.22
CA GLN A 84 5.38 2.28 -1.61
C GLN A 84 4.39 3.31 -2.13
N ALA A 85 4.85 4.24 -2.97
CA ALA A 85 4.03 5.34 -3.46
C ALA A 85 2.88 4.72 -4.24
N ALA A 86 1.79 4.33 -3.56
CA ALA A 86 0.80 3.41 -4.11
C ALA A 86 1.46 2.37 -5.06
N GLY A 87 2.46 1.64 -4.55
CA GLY A 87 3.24 0.68 -5.33
C GLY A 87 2.54 -0.67 -5.49
N THR A 88 1.59 -0.98 -4.63
CA THR A 88 0.31 -1.47 -5.13
C THR A 88 -0.53 -0.22 -5.38
N LYS A 89 -0.72 0.13 -6.66
CA LYS A 89 -1.76 1.09 -7.04
C LYS A 89 -3.03 0.68 -6.27
N PRO A 90 -3.93 1.58 -5.82
CA PRO A 90 -5.34 1.19 -5.88
C PRO A 90 -5.50 0.78 -7.33
N THR A 91 -5.60 -0.52 -7.62
CA THR A 91 -5.36 -1.05 -8.97
C THR A 91 -6.19 -0.23 -9.93
N THR A 92 -5.59 0.80 -10.53
CA THR A 92 -6.11 1.38 -11.74
C THR A 92 -5.92 0.20 -12.65
N PRO A 93 -7.00 -0.48 -13.09
CA PRO A 93 -6.85 -1.64 -13.92
C PRO A 93 -5.88 -1.22 -15.03
N GLN A 94 -4.78 -1.98 -15.19
CA GLN A 94 -3.93 -1.77 -16.35
C GLN A 94 -4.76 -2.24 -17.54
N PHE A 95 -5.45 -1.30 -18.15
CA PHE A 95 -6.16 -1.50 -19.39
C PHE A 95 -5.12 -1.72 -20.50
N SER A 96 -5.42 -2.62 -21.45
CA SER A 96 -4.73 -2.60 -22.73
C SER A 96 -5.01 -1.27 -23.44
N ASP A 97 -4.23 -0.94 -24.47
CA ASP A 97 -4.42 0.31 -25.21
C ASP A 97 -5.85 0.45 -25.73
N GLU A 98 -6.45 -0.66 -26.21
CA GLU A 98 -7.85 -0.68 -26.69
C GLU A 98 -8.85 -0.50 -25.54
N ALA A 99 -8.59 -1.10 -24.39
CA ALA A 99 -9.47 -0.96 -23.23
C ALA A 99 -9.37 0.45 -22.62
N LEU A 100 -8.21 1.10 -22.73
CA LEU A 100 -8.02 2.48 -22.31
C LEU A 100 -8.79 3.44 -23.21
N GLU A 101 -8.76 3.21 -24.53
CA GLU A 101 -9.53 4.00 -25.50
C GLU A 101 -11.03 3.95 -25.17
N VAL A 102 -11.57 2.75 -24.94
CA VAL A 102 -12.98 2.59 -24.53
C VAL A 102 -13.27 3.29 -23.20
N ALA A 103 -12.37 3.17 -22.21
CA ALA A 103 -12.55 3.79 -20.90
C ALA A 103 -12.61 5.32 -21.00
N LEU A 104 -11.75 5.93 -21.82
CA LEU A 104 -11.75 7.38 -22.06
C LEU A 104 -13.06 7.84 -22.69
N VAL A 105 -13.54 7.14 -23.73
CA VAL A 105 -14.81 7.47 -24.40
C VAL A 105 -15.99 7.33 -23.44
N VAL A 106 -16.08 6.22 -22.70
CA VAL A 106 -17.22 5.96 -21.79
C VAL A 106 -17.24 6.93 -20.61
N ASN A 107 -16.08 7.40 -20.15
CA ASN A 107 -15.98 8.34 -19.04
C ASN A 107 -16.60 9.71 -19.33
N ASP A 108 -16.72 10.10 -20.60
CA ASP A 108 -17.31 11.38 -21.02
C ASP A 108 -18.83 11.28 -21.28
N LEU A 109 -19.40 10.07 -21.23
CA LEU A 109 -20.83 9.85 -21.45
C LEU A 109 -21.68 10.18 -20.21
N SER A 110 -22.99 10.42 -20.41
CA SER A 110 -23.96 10.54 -19.33
C SER A 110 -24.14 9.22 -18.57
N PRO A 111 -24.61 9.24 -17.30
CA PRO A 111 -24.83 8.01 -16.53
C PRO A 111 -25.69 6.97 -17.25
N ASP A 112 -26.79 7.40 -17.89
CA ASP A 112 -27.71 6.50 -18.62
C ASP A 112 -27.04 5.85 -19.83
N ALA A 113 -26.21 6.61 -20.56
CA ALA A 113 -25.46 6.09 -21.69
C ALA A 113 -24.36 5.11 -21.26
N ARG A 114 -23.74 5.32 -20.09
CA ARG A 114 -22.78 4.35 -19.51
C ARG A 114 -23.48 3.04 -19.15
N GLU A 115 -24.68 3.09 -18.58
CA GLU A 115 -25.44 1.86 -18.26
C GLU A 115 -25.84 1.12 -19.54
N LEU A 116 -26.22 1.84 -20.60
CA LEU A 116 -26.47 1.24 -21.90
C LEU A 116 -25.20 0.56 -22.46
N CYS A 117 -24.03 1.20 -22.39
CA CYS A 117 -22.75 0.56 -22.76
C CYS A 117 -22.50 -0.72 -21.95
N LEU A 118 -22.72 -0.69 -20.64
CA LEU A 118 -22.57 -1.89 -19.80
C LEU A 118 -23.53 -3.00 -20.19
N SER A 119 -24.77 -2.68 -20.54
CA SER A 119 -25.75 -3.68 -21.00
C SER A 119 -25.30 -4.39 -22.29
N MET A 120 -24.58 -3.68 -23.17
CA MET A 120 -24.02 -4.25 -24.40
C MET A 120 -22.76 -5.08 -24.14
N PHE A 121 -21.90 -4.69 -23.19
CA PHE A 121 -20.64 -5.39 -22.91
C PHE A 121 -20.80 -6.66 -22.06
N ARG A 122 -21.80 -6.72 -21.15
CA ARG A 122 -22.01 -7.88 -20.27
C ARG A 122 -22.15 -9.21 -21.04
N PRO A 123 -23.00 -9.32 -22.08
CA PRO A 123 -23.14 -10.57 -22.84
C PRO A 123 -21.86 -10.99 -23.56
N VAL A 124 -21.06 -10.03 -24.05
CA VAL A 124 -19.78 -10.28 -24.73
C VAL A 124 -18.77 -10.87 -23.75
N ALA A 125 -18.69 -10.30 -22.54
CA ALA A 125 -17.83 -10.82 -21.48
C ALA A 125 -18.24 -12.24 -21.05
N GLU A 126 -19.55 -12.50 -20.92
CA GLU A 126 -20.07 -13.83 -20.60
C GLU A 126 -19.79 -14.87 -21.70
N TYR A 127 -19.82 -14.46 -22.97
CA TYR A 127 -19.46 -15.33 -24.08
C TYR A 127 -17.98 -15.73 -24.05
N ASP A 128 -17.07 -14.76 -23.89
CA ASP A 128 -15.62 -15.02 -23.80
C ASP A 128 -15.27 -15.95 -22.63
N GLN A 129 -15.88 -15.71 -21.46
CA GLN A 129 -15.70 -16.60 -20.30
C GLN A 129 -16.16 -18.03 -20.59
N ARG A 130 -17.32 -18.21 -21.23
CA ARG A 130 -17.81 -19.55 -21.62
C ARG A 130 -16.87 -20.25 -22.58
N GLN A 131 -16.35 -19.55 -23.59
CA GLN A 131 -15.38 -20.13 -24.53
C GLN A 131 -14.10 -20.58 -23.82
N LYS A 132 -13.55 -19.75 -22.92
CA LYS A 132 -12.38 -20.12 -22.11
C LYS A 132 -12.62 -21.38 -21.27
N GLN A 133 -13.82 -21.54 -20.71
CA GLN A 133 -14.16 -22.75 -19.94
C GLN A 133 -14.27 -24.00 -20.82
N VAL A 134 -14.82 -23.88 -22.03
CA VAL A 134 -14.88 -25.00 -22.99
C VAL A 134 -13.46 -25.43 -23.38
N ILE A 135 -12.61 -24.47 -23.77
CA ILE A 135 -11.20 -24.74 -24.13
C ILE A 135 -10.47 -25.42 -22.98
N LYS A 136 -10.63 -24.90 -21.75
CA LYS A 136 -10.01 -25.49 -20.55
C LYS A 136 -10.52 -26.91 -20.27
N SER A 137 -11.80 -27.18 -20.54
CA SER A 137 -12.40 -28.51 -20.33
C SER A 137 -11.89 -29.51 -21.36
N LEU A 138 -11.79 -29.11 -22.63
CA LEU A 138 -11.20 -29.92 -23.70
C LEU A 138 -9.72 -30.23 -23.43
N ALA A 139 -8.94 -29.24 -22.98
CA ALA A 139 -7.52 -29.42 -22.64
C ALA A 139 -7.28 -30.45 -21.52
N ARG A 140 -8.24 -30.62 -20.59
CA ARG A 140 -8.17 -31.64 -19.52
C ARG A 140 -8.57 -33.05 -20.00
N MET A 141 -9.24 -33.17 -21.14
CA MET A 141 -9.69 -34.45 -21.69
C MET A 141 -8.65 -35.11 -22.61
N ILE A 142 -7.56 -34.40 -22.96
CA ILE A 142 -6.43 -34.99 -23.70
C ILE A 142 -5.58 -35.77 -22.69
N PRO A 143 -5.40 -37.11 -22.85
CA PRO A 143 -4.54 -37.89 -21.98
C PRO A 143 -3.12 -37.33 -22.06
N GLN A 144 -2.49 -37.07 -20.91
CA GLN A 144 -1.05 -36.86 -20.89
C GLN A 144 -0.42 -38.20 -21.26
N GLU A 145 0.18 -38.30 -22.45
CA GLU A 145 1.00 -39.46 -22.79
C GLU A 145 2.14 -39.51 -21.77
N ASN A 146 2.03 -40.46 -20.83
CA ASN A 146 3.09 -40.73 -19.86
C ASN A 146 4.26 -41.37 -20.61
N GLU A 147 5.44 -40.73 -20.49
CA GLU A 147 6.75 -41.28 -20.86
C GLU A 147 7.04 -42.63 -20.17
#